data_AF-A0A2M7CRE1-F1
#
_entry.id   AF-A0A2M7CRE1-F1
#
_cell.length_a   1.000
_cell.length_b   1.000
_cell.length_c   1.000
_cell.angle_alpha   90.00
_cell.angle_beta   90.00
_cell.angle_gamma   90.00
#
_symmetry.space_group_name_H-M   'P 1'
#
loop_
_entity.id
_entity.type
_entity.pdbx_description
1 polymer ?
#
loop_
_entity_poly.entity_id
_entity_poly.type
_entity_poly.pdbx_seq_one_letter_code
_entity_poly.pdbx_strand_id
1 'polypeptide(L)'
;MNSDSISPIPPGEILYEEFMRPLAISINALARSLDVPPNRISAIVNGKRAITADTALRLSRYFGTGAQLWLTLQTDYDLRVVRRQHGASIEARVQARAA
;
A
#
# COMPACT_ATOMS: atom_id res chain seq x y z
N MET A 1 -17.55 11.65 11.55
CA MET A 1 -17.17 10.23 11.73
C MET A 1 -15.67 10.20 11.96
N ASN A 2 -15.18 9.69 13.09
CA ASN A 2 -13.73 9.53 13.29
C ASN A 2 -13.23 8.41 12.38
N SER A 3 -12.37 8.76 11.41
CA SER A 3 -11.75 7.86 10.45
C SER A 3 -10.83 6.81 11.10
N ASP A 4 -10.51 6.94 12.38
CA ASP A 4 -9.67 6.01 13.14
C ASP A 4 -10.38 4.71 13.55
N SER A 5 -11.71 4.63 13.43
CA SER A 5 -12.47 3.41 13.77
C SER A 5 -12.53 2.38 12.64
N ILE A 6 -12.14 2.75 11.42
CA ILE A 6 -12.19 1.88 10.23
C ILE A 6 -10.85 1.16 10.08
N SER A 7 -10.89 -0.14 9.80
CA SER A 7 -9.67 -0.90 9.54
C SER A 7 -8.91 -0.32 8.34
N PRO A 8 -7.59 -0.08 8.43
CA PRO A 8 -6.82 0.41 7.29
C PRO A 8 -6.88 -0.59 6.13
N ILE A 9 -7.14 -0.09 4.92
CA ILE A 9 -7.18 -0.90 3.70
C ILE A 9 -5.76 -1.02 3.16
N PRO A 10 -5.21 -2.23 2.99
CA PRO A 10 -3.88 -2.42 2.41
C PRO A 10 -3.82 -1.90 0.96
N PRO A 11 -2.71 -1.27 0.54
CA PRO A 11 -2.55 -0.80 -0.84
C PRO A 11 -2.68 -1.92 -1.89
N GLY A 12 -2.33 -3.15 -1.53
CA GLY A 12 -2.51 -4.31 -2.40
C GLY A 12 -3.97 -4.71 -2.62
N GLU A 13 -4.85 -4.43 -1.66
CA GLU A 13 -6.29 -4.61 -1.82
C GLU A 13 -6.82 -3.59 -2.82
N ILE A 14 -6.40 -2.32 -2.72
CA ILE A 14 -6.73 -1.27 -3.70
C ILE A 14 -6.21 -1.63 -5.09
N LEU A 15 -4.97 -2.11 -5.21
CA LEU A 15 -4.42 -2.61 -6.48
C LEU A 15 -5.34 -3.69 -7.08
N TYR A 16 -5.84 -4.60 -6.25
CA TYR A 16 -6.69 -5.69 -6.73
C TYR A 16 -8.09 -5.20 -7.12
N GLU A 17 -8.77 -4.46 -6.26
CA GLU A 17 -10.15 -4.02 -6.44
C GLU A 17 -10.30 -2.95 -7.54
N GLU A 18 -9.39 -1.99 -7.61
CA GLU A 18 -9.52 -0.82 -8.48
C GLU A 18 -8.82 -0.98 -9.83
N PHE A 19 -7.84 -1.89 -9.94
CA PHE A 19 -7.06 -2.07 -11.17
C PHE A 19 -7.16 -3.49 -11.72
N MET A 20 -6.81 -4.52 -10.93
CA MET A 20 -6.72 -5.88 -11.46
C MET A 20 -8.09 -6.47 -11.79
N ARG A 21 -9.06 -6.38 -10.87
CA ARG A 21 -10.40 -6.94 -11.02
C ARG A 21 -11.17 -6.29 -12.17
N PRO A 22 -11.23 -4.95 -12.33
CA PRO A 22 -11.96 -4.32 -13.43
C PRO A 22 -11.36 -4.61 -14.81
N LEU A 23 -10.04 -4.81 -14.86
CA LEU A 23 -9.31 -5.12 -16.10
C LEU A 23 -9.17 -6.63 -16.36
N ALA A 24 -9.76 -7.48 -15.51
CA ALA A 24 -9.64 -8.94 -15.56
C ALA A 24 -8.18 -9.46 -15.60
N ILE A 25 -7.26 -8.78 -14.91
CA ILE A 25 -5.84 -9.11 -14.87
C ILE A 25 -5.56 -10.07 -13.71
N SER A 26 -5.05 -11.26 -14.03
CA SER A 26 -4.59 -12.21 -12.99
C SER A 26 -3.25 -11.78 -12.37
N ILE A 27 -2.94 -12.28 -11.17
CA ILE A 27 -1.64 -12.11 -10.50
C ILE A 27 -0.48 -12.47 -11.44
N ASN A 28 -0.58 -13.61 -12.13
CA ASN A 28 0.46 -14.08 -13.05
C ASN A 28 0.60 -13.16 -14.28
N ALA A 29 -0.52 -12.64 -14.79
CA ALA A 29 -0.48 -11.70 -15.91
C ALA A 29 0.17 -10.38 -15.51
N LEU A 30 -0.23 -9.79 -14.37
CA LEU A 30 0.37 -8.56 -13.87
C LEU A 30 1.87 -8.76 -13.60
N ALA A 31 2.25 -9.84 -12.92
CA ALA A 31 3.65 -10.11 -12.59
C ALA A 31 4.55 -10.19 -13.83
N ARG A 32 4.09 -10.84 -14.91
CA ARG A 32 4.80 -10.86 -16.19
C ARG A 32 4.92 -9.46 -16.80
N SER A 33 3.83 -8.69 -16.83
CA SER A 33 3.85 -7.33 -17.38
C SER A 33 4.76 -6.37 -16.61
N LEU A 34 4.90 -6.59 -15.30
CA LEU A 34 5.77 -5.81 -14.43
C LEU A 34 7.21 -6.35 -14.37
N ASP A 35 7.52 -7.45 -15.04
CA ASP A 35 8.82 -8.13 -14.99
C ASP A 35 9.27 -8.44 -13.54
N VAL A 36 8.40 -9.12 -12.79
CA VAL A 36 8.66 -9.56 -11.40
C VAL A 36 8.11 -10.96 -11.14
N PRO A 37 8.62 -11.68 -10.11
CA PRO A 37 8.05 -12.97 -9.73
C PRO A 37 6.58 -12.86 -9.28
N PRO A 38 5.68 -13.80 -9.65
CA PRO A 38 4.27 -13.78 -9.24
C PRO A 38 4.05 -13.72 -7.73
N ASN A 39 4.93 -14.36 -6.95
CA ASN A 39 4.89 -14.30 -5.49
C ASN A 39 4.98 -12.87 -4.94
N ARG A 40 5.66 -11.96 -5.65
CA ARG A 40 5.72 -10.54 -5.26
C ARG A 40 4.33 -9.91 -5.31
N ILE A 41 3.61 -10.09 -6.42
CA ILE A 41 2.28 -9.51 -6.63
C ILE A 41 1.25 -10.18 -5.70
N SER A 42 1.31 -11.51 -5.56
CA SER A 42 0.47 -12.23 -4.61
C SER A 42 0.67 -11.73 -3.17
N ALA A 43 1.92 -11.55 -2.72
CA ALA A 43 2.20 -11.04 -1.39
C ALA A 43 1.69 -9.60 -1.19
N ILE A 44 1.80 -8.74 -2.21
CA ILE A 44 1.27 -7.37 -2.17
C ILE A 44 -0.26 -7.40 -2.03
N VAL A 45 -0.96 -8.09 -2.93
CA VAL A 45 -2.43 -8.18 -2.92
C VAL A 45 -2.97 -8.73 -1.60
N ASN A 46 -2.26 -9.68 -0.98
CA ASN A 46 -2.63 -10.25 0.31
C ASN A 46 -2.14 -9.44 1.52
N GLY A 47 -1.61 -8.23 1.34
CA GLY A 47 -1.10 -7.38 2.42
C GLY A 47 0.12 -7.92 3.16
N LYS A 48 0.79 -8.95 2.62
CA LYS A 48 2.01 -9.57 3.20
C LYS A 48 3.29 -8.87 2.77
N ARG A 49 3.21 -7.95 1.81
CA ARG A 49 4.35 -7.17 1.30
C ARG A 49 3.90 -5.76 0.95
N ALA A 50 4.70 -4.78 1.36
CA ALA A 50 4.51 -3.37 1.00
C ALA A 50 4.82 -3.09 -0.47
N ILE A 51 4.20 -2.07 -1.03
CA ILE A 51 4.57 -1.50 -2.32
C ILE A 51 5.81 -0.63 -2.13
N THR A 52 6.94 -1.08 -2.66
CA THR A 52 8.22 -0.34 -2.65
C THR A 52 8.30 0.67 -3.80
N ALA A 53 9.29 1.57 -3.77
CA ALA A 53 9.55 2.51 -4.88
C ALA A 53 9.77 1.80 -6.23
N ASP A 54 10.52 0.68 -6.26
CA ASP A 54 10.68 -0.16 -7.47
C ASP A 54 9.32 -0.65 -7.98
N THR A 55 8.48 -1.18 -7.09
CA THR A 55 7.15 -1.67 -7.47
C THR A 55 6.24 -0.53 -7.94
N ALA A 56 6.30 0.62 -7.28
CA ALA A 56 5.53 1.82 -7.64
C ALA A 56 5.90 2.34 -9.04
N LEU A 57 7.19 2.37 -9.40
CA LEU A 57 7.63 2.73 -10.76
C LEU A 57 7.11 1.75 -11.81
N ARG A 58 7.14 0.45 -11.51
CA ARG A 58 6.62 -0.60 -12.41
C ARG A 58 5.11 -0.48 -12.61
N LEU A 59 4.36 -0.33 -11.52
CA LEU A 59 2.90 -0.13 -11.56
C LEU A 59 2.52 1.16 -12.28
N SER A 60 3.23 2.26 -12.00
CA SER A 60 3.10 3.55 -12.70
C SER A 60 3.25 3.38 -14.20
N ARG A 61 4.32 2.69 -14.64
CA ARG A 61 4.59 2.46 -16.05
C ARG A 61 3.49 1.61 -16.71
N TYR A 62 3.00 0.59 -16.03
CA TYR A 62 2.02 -0.35 -16.59
C TYR A 62 0.60 0.22 -16.65
N PHE A 63 0.13 0.87 -15.58
CA PHE A 63 -1.22 1.41 -15.49
C PHE A 63 -1.35 2.87 -15.96
N GLY A 64 -0.26 3.50 -16.39
CA GLY A 64 -0.28 4.92 -16.76
C GLY A 64 -0.59 5.85 -15.59
N THR A 65 -0.25 5.44 -14.37
CA THR A 65 -0.43 6.24 -13.14
C THR A 65 0.89 6.87 -12.72
N GLY A 66 0.91 7.71 -11.68
CA GLY A 66 2.15 8.22 -11.09
C GLY A 66 2.67 7.32 -9.97
N ALA A 67 4.00 7.10 -9.90
CA ALA A 67 4.61 6.31 -8.82
C ALA A 67 4.27 6.86 -7.41
N GLN A 68 4.12 8.18 -7.28
CA GLN A 68 3.74 8.83 -6.03
C GLN A 68 2.37 8.37 -5.51
N LEU A 69 1.42 8.04 -6.40
CA LEU A 69 0.11 7.51 -6.00
C LEU A 69 0.28 6.29 -5.09
N TRP A 70 1.05 5.32 -5.57
CA TRP A 70 1.28 4.06 -4.86
C TRP A 70 2.03 4.24 -3.55
N LEU A 71 3.03 5.12 -3.53
CA LEU A 71 3.80 5.42 -2.32
C LEU A 71 2.97 6.18 -1.28
N THR A 72 2.09 7.07 -1.71
CA THR A 72 1.15 7.76 -0.82
C THR A 72 0.17 6.77 -0.19
N LEU A 73 -0.39 5.84 -0.98
CA LEU A 73 -1.25 4.76 -0.45
C LEU A 73 -0.51 3.91 0.60
N GLN A 74 0.73 3.52 0.30
CA GLN A 74 1.56 2.75 1.23
C GLN A 74 1.83 3.52 2.52
N THR A 75 2.23 4.78 2.40
CA THR A 75 2.56 5.62 3.56
C THR A 75 1.33 5.87 4.43
N ASP A 76 0.17 6.17 3.84
CA ASP A 76 -1.07 6.37 4.59
C ASP A 76 -1.49 5.10 5.33
N TYR A 77 -1.44 3.94 4.65
CA TYR A 77 -1.72 2.65 5.28
C TYR A 77 -0.78 2.39 6.47
N ASP A 78 0.54 2.52 6.28
CA ASP A 78 1.54 2.26 7.31
C ASP A 78 1.35 3.19 8.52
N LEU A 79 1.09 4.49 8.28
CA LEU A 79 0.82 5.45 9.34
C LEU A 79 -0.44 5.09 10.14
N ARG A 80 -1.53 4.69 9.47
CA ARG A 80 -2.77 4.29 10.17
C ARG A 80 -2.59 3.02 10.98
N VAL A 81 -1.87 2.02 10.45
CA VAL A 81 -1.57 0.78 11.17
C VAL A 81 -0.73 1.08 12.41
N VAL A 82 0.35 1.84 12.27
CA VAL A 82 1.24 2.18 13.39
C VAL A 82 0.53 3.07 14.40
N ARG A 83 -0.26 4.08 13.96
CA ARG A 83 -1.06 4.92 14.86
C ARG A 83 -2.03 4.08 15.68
N ARG A 84 -2.70 3.10 15.09
CA ARG A 84 -3.63 2.22 15.80
C ARG A 84 -2.92 1.31 16.81
N GLN A 85 -1.75 0.77 16.46
CA GLN A 85 -1.02 -0.19 17.29
C GLN A 85 -0.20 0.48 18.40
N HIS A 86 0.39 1.64 18.10
CA HIS A 86 1.42 2.26 18.93
C HIS A 86 1.20 3.74 19.19
N GLY A 87 0.17 4.38 18.60
CA GLY A 87 -0.07 5.83 18.69
C GLY A 87 -0.12 6.35 20.12
N ALA A 88 -0.98 5.77 20.97
CA ALA A 88 -1.10 6.18 22.37
C ALA A 88 0.22 6.00 23.16
N SER A 89 0.99 4.95 22.86
CA SER A 89 2.29 4.71 23.51
C SER A 89 3.37 5.67 23.02
N ILE A 90 3.32 6.11 21.76
CA ILE A 90 4.22 7.11 21.20
C ILE A 90 3.91 8.47 21.84
N GLU A 91 2.64 8.87 21.87
CA GLU A 91 2.19 10.14 22.46
C GLU A 91 2.55 10.25 23.95
N ALA A 92 2.43 9.15 24.71
CA ALA A 92 2.77 9.14 26.12
C ALA A 92 4.28 9.22 26.40
N ARG A 93 5.14 8.76 25.49
CA ARG A 93 6.60 8.62 25.71
C ARG A 93 7.45 9.68 25.02
N VAL A 94 6.94 10.28 23.94
CA VAL A 94 7.68 11.26 23.15
C VAL A 94 7.26 12.67 23.57
N GLN A 95 8.19 13.42 24.17
CA GLN A 95 7.97 14.82 24.47
C GLN A 95 8.10 15.65 23.18
N ALA A 96 7.07 16.43 22.87
CA ALA A 96 7.15 17.42 21.80
C ALA A 96 8.20 18.47 22.15
N ARG A 97 9.14 18.72 21.24
CA ARG A 97 10.07 19.83 21.39
C ARG A 97 9.29 21.13 21.22
N ALA A 98 9.14 21.89 22.30
CA ALA A 98 8.65 23.27 22.23
C ALA A 98 9.64 24.12 21.42
N ALA A 99 9.11 24.93 20.51
CA ALA A 99 9.88 25.88 19.70
C ALA A 99 10.25 27.12 20.52
#